data_AF-A0A0F9FJ46-F1
#
_entry.id   AF-A0A0F9FJ46-F1
#
_cell.length_a   1.000
_cell.length_b   1.000
_cell.length_c   1.000
_cell.angle_alpha   90.00
_cell.angle_beta   90.00
_cell.angle_gamma   90.00
#
_symmetry.space_group_name_H-M   'P 1'
#
loop_
_entity.id
_entity.type
_entity.pdbx_description
1 polymer ?
#
loop_
_entity_poly.entity_id
_entity_poly.type
_entity_poly.pdbx_seq_one_letter_code
_entity_poly.pdbx_strand_id
1 'polypeptide(L)'
;PDAEVKLFVTAGDRVRARRRHDELVAAGHQTSFDTVLDELRERDARDSGRFAAPLRAAEDAVTLDTSELDIEAAVEAAIRLIQSRIAQRD
;
A
#
# COMPACT_ATOMS: atom_id res chain seq x y z
N PRO A 1 10.60 -11.41 -11.20
CA PRO A 1 10.52 -11.92 -9.80
C PRO A 1 11.85 -11.76 -9.04
N ASP A 2 12.95 -11.48 -9.74
CA ASP A 2 14.33 -11.53 -9.22
C ASP A 2 14.82 -10.20 -8.63
N ALA A 3 13.90 -9.37 -8.13
CA ALA A 3 14.26 -8.13 -7.46
C ALA A 3 15.07 -8.41 -6.19
N GLU A 4 16.14 -7.65 -5.98
CA GLU A 4 17.06 -7.82 -4.84
C GLU A 4 16.38 -7.58 -3.49
N VAL A 5 15.47 -6.60 -3.44
CA VAL A 5 14.62 -6.32 -2.29
C VAL A 5 13.20 -6.11 -2.78
N LYS A 6 12.23 -6.69 -2.07
CA LYS A 6 10.80 -6.56 -2.36
C LYS A 6 10.10 -5.98 -1.15
N LEU A 7 9.33 -4.93 -1.37
CA LEU A 7 8.45 -4.35 -0.35
C LEU A 7 7.01 -4.66 -0.74
N PHE A 8 6.21 -5.10 0.22
CA PHE A 8 4.76 -5.15 0.14
C PHE A 8 4.19 -3.99 0.96
N VAL A 9 3.90 -2.88 0.28
CA VAL A 9 3.40 -1.67 0.95
C VAL A 9 1.90 -1.79 1.18
N THR A 10 1.46 -1.54 2.41
CA THR A 10 0.06 -1.64 2.81
C THR A 10 -0.35 -0.49 3.73
N ALA A 11 -1.65 -0.38 3.96
CA ALA A 11 -2.28 0.43 4.99
C ALA A 11 -3.73 -0.02 5.21
N GLY A 12 -4.29 0.31 6.36
CA GLY A 12 -5.71 0.08 6.67
C GLY A 12 -6.64 0.65 5.58
N ASP A 13 -7.73 -0.06 5.29
CA ASP A 13 -8.72 0.32 4.28
C ASP A 13 -9.30 1.72 4.53
N ARG A 14 -9.68 2.05 5.78
CA ARG A 14 -10.20 3.36 6.15
C ARG A 14 -9.16 4.46 6.01
N VAL A 15 -7.88 4.18 6.27
CA VAL A 15 -6.77 5.14 6.09
C VAL A 15 -6.61 5.44 4.60
N ARG A 16 -6.55 4.40 3.75
CA ARG A 16 -6.43 4.57 2.30
C ARG A 16 -7.66 5.27 1.71
N ALA A 17 -8.86 4.92 2.17
CA ALA A 17 -10.10 5.56 1.74
C ALA A 17 -10.15 7.04 2.16
N ARG A 18 -9.67 7.38 3.37
CA ARG A 18 -9.57 8.77 3.84
C ARG A 18 -8.64 9.57 2.94
N ARG A 19 -7.41 9.11 2.74
CA ARG A 19 -6.41 9.76 1.87
C ARG A 19 -7.00 9.99 0.47
N ARG A 20 -7.62 8.96 -0.12
CA ARG A 20 -8.24 9.06 -1.45
C ARG A 20 -9.43 10.02 -1.51
N HIS A 21 -10.28 10.00 -0.50
CA HIS A 21 -11.40 10.92 -0.40
C HIS A 21 -10.92 12.37 -0.36
N ASP A 22 -9.91 12.65 0.47
CA ASP A 22 -9.37 14.01 0.64
C ASP A 22 -8.71 14.51 -0.65
N GLU A 23 -7.99 13.65 -1.39
CA GLU A 23 -7.50 13.93 -2.74
C GLU A 23 -8.62 14.30 -3.72
N LEU A 24 -9.71 13.51 -3.73
CA LEU A 24 -10.84 13.72 -4.64
C LEU A 24 -11.57 15.03 -4.35
N VAL A 25 -11.80 15.34 -3.07
CA VAL A 25 -12.42 16.59 -2.63
C VAL A 25 -11.52 17.78 -2.99
N ALA A 26 -10.21 17.67 -2.76
CA ALA A 26 -9.25 18.71 -3.15
C ALA A 26 -9.21 18.95 -4.66
N ALA A 27 -9.47 17.92 -5.47
CA ALA A 27 -9.60 18.01 -6.92
C ALA A 27 -10.98 18.48 -7.41
N GLY A 28 -11.91 18.80 -6.51
CA GLY A 28 -13.24 19.33 -6.83
C GLY A 28 -14.31 18.26 -7.13
N HIS A 29 -14.02 16.98 -6.88
CA HIS A 29 -15.02 15.92 -7.01
C HIS A 29 -15.98 15.90 -5.82
N GLN A 30 -17.26 15.62 -6.10
CA GLN A 30 -18.27 15.40 -5.07
C GLN A 30 -18.48 13.90 -4.89
N THR A 31 -17.90 13.33 -3.84
CA THR A 31 -18.10 11.93 -3.43
C THR A 31 -18.15 11.83 -1.91
N SER A 32 -18.72 10.74 -1.39
CA SER A 32 -18.75 10.48 0.04
C SER A 32 -17.59 9.56 0.45
N PHE A 33 -17.16 9.66 1.72
CA PHE A 33 -16.16 8.73 2.27
C PHE A 33 -16.61 7.26 2.15
N ASP A 34 -17.89 6.98 2.42
CA ASP A 34 -18.42 5.60 2.37
C ASP A 34 -18.37 5.04 0.96
N THR A 35 -18.71 5.85 -0.05
CA THR A 35 -18.57 5.48 -1.47
C THR A 35 -17.11 5.12 -1.80
N VAL A 36 -16.15 5.95 -1.39
CA VAL A 36 -14.72 5.68 -1.65
C VAL A 36 -14.24 4.43 -0.93
N LEU A 37 -14.71 4.18 0.30
CA LEU A 37 -14.35 3.00 1.08
C LEU A 37 -14.88 1.71 0.43
N ASP A 38 -16.12 1.71 -0.03
CA ASP A 38 -16.75 0.56 -0.67
C ASP A 38 -16.05 0.24 -2.01
N GLU A 39 -15.84 1.24 -2.86
CA GLU A 39 -15.10 1.08 -4.12
C GLU A 39 -13.69 0.53 -3.89
N LEU A 40 -13.01 1.01 -2.84
CA LEU A 40 -11.68 0.54 -2.46
C LEU A 40 -11.70 -0.93 -2.03
N ARG A 41 -12.66 -1.33 -1.18
CA ARG A 41 -12.79 -2.72 -0.71
C ARG A 41 -13.15 -3.67 -1.84
N GLU A 42 -14.06 -3.27 -2.72
CA GLU A 42 -14.41 -4.05 -3.91
C GLU A 42 -13.20 -4.27 -4.81
N ARG A 43 -12.40 -3.22 -5.05
CA ARG A 43 -11.17 -3.32 -5.84
C ARG A 43 -10.18 -4.27 -5.16
N ASP A 44 -9.92 -4.09 -3.87
CA ASP A 44 -8.95 -4.92 -3.15
C ASP A 44 -9.39 -6.41 -3.15
N ALA A 45 -10.68 -6.69 -2.93
CA ALA A 45 -11.21 -8.05 -2.98
C ALA A 45 -11.05 -8.67 -4.38
N ARG A 46 -11.31 -7.89 -5.44
CA ARG A 46 -11.12 -8.32 -6.84
C ARG A 46 -9.65 -8.59 -7.14
N ASP A 47 -8.75 -7.71 -6.72
CA ASP A 47 -7.31 -7.79 -6.99
C ASP A 47 -6.64 -8.93 -6.23
N SER A 48 -7.05 -9.20 -4.98
CA SER A 48 -6.55 -10.34 -4.20
C SER A 48 -7.20 -11.67 -4.60
N GLY A 49 -8.44 -11.66 -5.11
CA GLY A 49 -9.19 -12.85 -5.50
C GLY A 49 -8.98 -13.32 -6.94
N ARG A 50 -8.31 -12.55 -7.80
CA ARG A 50 -8.14 -12.92 -9.22
C ARG A 50 -7.29 -14.18 -9.39
N PHE A 51 -7.70 -15.06 -10.30
CA PHE A 51 -7.02 -16.33 -10.59
C PHE A 51 -5.58 -16.12 -11.10
N ALA A 52 -5.40 -15.16 -12.01
CA ALA A 52 -4.10 -14.86 -12.59
C ALA A 52 -3.42 -13.68 -11.86
N ALA A 53 -2.22 -13.91 -11.35
CA ALA A 53 -1.37 -12.92 -10.67
C ALA A 53 -2.06 -12.17 -9.51
N PRO A 54 -2.68 -12.85 -8.52
CA PRO A 54 -3.38 -12.18 -7.40
C PRO A 54 -2.47 -11.18 -6.67
N LEU A 55 -3.05 -10.09 -6.17
CA LEU A 55 -2.37 -9.17 -5.28
C LEU A 55 -2.11 -9.87 -3.94
N ARG A 56 -0.86 -10.31 -3.76
CA ARG A 56 -0.34 -10.92 -2.54
C ARG A 56 1.12 -10.54 -2.35
N ALA A 57 1.57 -10.50 -1.11
CA ALA A 57 3.00 -10.39 -0.82
C ALA A 57 3.75 -11.58 -1.44
N ALA A 58 4.92 -11.31 -2.04
CA ALA A 58 5.86 -12.37 -2.37
C ALA A 58 6.41 -12.97 -1.06
N GLU A 59 6.82 -14.24 -1.09
CA GLU A 59 7.30 -14.96 0.08
C GLU A 59 8.51 -14.28 0.74
N ASP A 60 9.36 -13.63 -0.06
CA ASP A 60 10.55 -12.92 0.38
C ASP A 60 10.36 -11.39 0.53
N ALA A 61 9.14 -10.90 0.34
CA ALA A 61 8.84 -9.48 0.51
C ALA A 61 8.76 -9.06 1.99
N VAL A 62 9.16 -7.82 2.26
CA VAL A 62 8.95 -7.17 3.56
C VAL A 62 7.66 -6.37 3.53
N THR A 63 6.77 -6.61 4.47
CA THR A 63 5.58 -5.76 4.63
C THR A 63 5.97 -4.41 5.21
N LEU A 64 5.59 -3.33 4.54
CA LEU A 64 5.68 -1.96 5.04
C LEU A 64 4.27 -1.42 5.25
N ASP A 65 3.83 -1.35 6.51
CA ASP A 65 2.55 -0.74 6.87
C ASP A 65 2.73 0.77 7.05
N THR A 66 1.97 1.55 6.29
CA THR A 66 2.02 3.02 6.27
C THR A 66 0.79 3.66 6.93
N SER A 67 -0.01 2.88 7.67
CA SER A 67 -1.26 3.36 8.28
C SER A 67 -1.05 4.57 9.19
N GLU A 68 0.06 4.58 9.95
CA GLU A 68 0.42 5.63 10.92
C GLU A 68 1.61 6.47 10.46
N LEU A 69 1.99 6.39 9.18
CA LEU A 69 3.14 7.11 8.63
C LEU A 69 2.66 8.23 7.69
N ASP A 70 3.30 9.39 7.80
CA ASP A 70 3.29 10.39 6.74
C ASP A 70 4.21 9.97 5.58
N ILE A 71 4.27 10.78 4.52
CA ILE A 71 5.01 10.43 3.32
C ILE A 71 6.52 10.37 3.59
N GLU A 72 7.08 11.33 4.34
CA GLU A 72 8.49 11.36 4.69
C GLU A 72 8.88 10.13 5.51
N ALA A 73 8.11 9.79 6.55
CA ALA A 73 8.37 8.64 7.40
C ALA A 73 8.21 7.30 6.65
N ALA A 74 7.24 7.20 5.73
CA ALA A 74 7.06 6.02 4.90
C ALA A 74 8.26 5.81 3.95
N VAL A 75 8.77 6.88 3.33
CA VAL A 75 9.96 6.83 2.48
C VAL A 75 11.20 6.46 3.29
N GLU A 76 11.39 7.08 4.45
CA GLU A 76 12.52 6.77 5.32
C GLU A 76 12.48 5.31 5.82
N ALA A 77 11.30 4.82 6.20
CA ALA A 77 11.10 3.42 6.57
C ALA A 77 11.43 2.47 5.40
N ALA A 78 10.99 2.78 4.18
CA ALA A 78 11.32 2.00 2.99
C ALA A 78 12.84 1.95 2.75
N ILE A 79 13.54 3.10 2.82
CA ILE A 79 15.00 3.17 2.65
C ILE A 79 15.71 2.32 3.70
N ARG A 80 15.33 2.43 4.98
CA ARG A 80 15.91 1.63 6.07
C ARG A 80 15.72 0.14 5.85
N LEU A 81 14.54 -0.30 5.44
CA LEU A 81 14.25 -1.70 5.15
C LEU A 81 15.13 -2.23 3.99
N ILE A 82 15.29 -1.42 2.94
CA ILE A 82 16.13 -1.77 1.79
C ILE A 82 17.60 -1.91 2.22
N GLN A 83 18.15 -0.92 2.91
CA GLN A 83 19.54 -0.94 3.38
C GLN A 83 19.80 -2.14 4.31
N SER A 84 18.89 -2.42 5.24
CA SER A 84 19.02 -3.56 6.14
C SER A 84 19.02 -4.89 5.38
N ARG A 85 18.21 -5.03 4.34
CA ARG A 85 18.17 -6.26 3.51
C ARG A 85 19.39 -6.43 2.63
N ILE A 86 19.97 -5.34 2.14
CA ILE A 86 21.23 -5.40 1.39
C ILE A 86 22.37 -5.84 2.32
N ALA A 87 22.50 -5.21 3.49
CA ALA A 87 23.58 -5.51 4.44
C ALA A 87 23.54 -6.93 5.05
N GLN A 88 22.37 -7.58 5.11
CA GLN A 88 22.24 -8.98 5.57
C GLN A 88 22.66 -10.02 4.53
N ARG A 89 22.90 -9.60 3.29
CA ARG A 89 23.29 -10.47 2.18
C ARG A 89 24.80 -10.48 1.93
N ASP A 90 25.51 -9.49 2.46
CA ASP A 90 26.97 -9.38 2.47
C ASP A 90 27.58 -10.16 3.65
#